data_AF-L5KSH3-F1
#
_entry.id   AF-L5KSH3-F1
#
_cell.length_a   1.000
_cell.length_b   1.000
_cell.length_c   1.000
_cell.angle_alpha   90.00
_cell.angle_beta   90.00
_cell.angle_gamma   90.00
#
_symmetry.space_group_name_H-M   'P 1'
#
loop_
_entity.id
_entity.type
_entity.pdbx_description
1 polymer ?
#
loop_
_entity_poly.entity_id
_entity_poly.type
_entity_poly.pdbx_seq_one_letter_code
_entity_poly.pdbx_strand_id
1 'polypeptide(L)'
;MQDRSPKTAGLRPMEKKDIPVVHQLLTRYLKQFHLTPVMSQEEVEHWFYPQENIIDTFVVENSNGEVTDFLSFYTLPSTIMNHPTHKSLKAAYSFYNVHTQTPLLDLMSDALVLAKMKGFDVFNALDLMENKTFLEKLKFGIGDGNLQYYLYNWKCPSMGAEKVTAVGEHLKVWPSLHHRYSLLALGFWIPMFLDVYLLPLD
;
A
#
# COMPACT_ATOMS: atom_id res chain seq x y z
N MET A 1 -4.82 -2.70 20.77
CA MET A 1 -3.61 -3.49 20.46
C MET A 1 -2.72 -3.47 21.69
N GLN A 2 -2.23 -4.62 22.18
CA GLN A 2 -1.49 -4.70 23.47
C GLN A 2 0.04 -4.57 23.32
N ASP A 3 0.56 -4.57 22.10
CA ASP A 3 2.00 -4.47 21.83
C ASP A 3 2.35 -3.08 21.28
N ARG A 4 3.40 -2.46 21.84
CA ARG A 4 3.86 -1.11 21.47
C ARG A 4 5.04 -1.14 20.51
N SER A 5 5.50 -2.32 20.12
CA SER A 5 6.66 -2.52 19.26
C SER A 5 6.39 -3.56 18.18
N PRO A 6 6.96 -3.40 16.97
CA PRO A 6 6.95 -4.45 15.96
C PRO A 6 7.60 -5.73 16.47
N LYS A 7 7.10 -6.88 16.02
CA LYS A 7 7.56 -8.20 16.46
C LYS A 7 8.53 -8.87 15.48
N THR A 8 8.47 -8.50 14.20
CA THR A 8 9.30 -9.10 13.16
C THR A 8 10.76 -8.70 13.37
N ALA A 9 11.62 -9.69 13.60
CA ALA A 9 13.05 -9.48 13.72
C ALA A 9 13.63 -8.97 12.39
N GLY A 10 14.53 -7.97 12.46
CA GLY A 10 15.15 -7.39 11.28
C GLY A 10 14.29 -6.36 10.53
N LEU A 11 13.10 -6.03 11.05
CA LEU A 11 12.28 -4.95 10.49
C LEU A 11 12.95 -3.59 10.72
N ARG A 12 13.26 -2.89 9.63
CA ARG A 12 13.89 -1.56 9.66
C ARG A 12 13.41 -0.68 8.50
N PRO A 13 13.57 0.65 8.57
CA PRO A 13 13.30 1.52 7.44
C PRO A 13 14.10 1.11 6.20
N MET A 14 13.49 1.26 5.02
CA MET A 14 14.16 1.03 3.74
C MET A 14 15.27 2.08 3.52
N GLU A 15 16.44 1.63 3.07
CA GLU A 15 17.57 2.47 2.69
C GLU A 15 17.78 2.43 1.16
N LYS A 16 18.59 3.37 0.63
CA LYS A 16 18.88 3.41 -0.82
C LYS A 16 19.53 2.14 -1.35
N LYS A 17 20.33 1.46 -0.53
CA LYS A 17 20.98 0.18 -0.91
C LYS A 17 19.97 -0.95 -1.15
N ASP A 18 18.77 -0.85 -0.58
CA ASP A 18 17.74 -1.89 -0.66
C ASP A 18 16.90 -1.78 -1.95
N ILE A 19 16.94 -0.64 -2.65
CA ILE A 19 16.14 -0.38 -3.86
C ILE A 19 16.23 -1.52 -4.90
N PRO A 20 17.44 -2.02 -5.28
CA PRO A 20 17.53 -3.10 -6.26
C PRO A 20 16.84 -4.40 -5.78
N VAL A 21 16.91 -4.70 -4.49
CA VAL A 21 16.32 -5.92 -3.90
C VAL A 21 14.80 -5.79 -3.80
N VAL A 22 14.30 -4.63 -3.35
CA VAL A 22 12.87 -4.32 -3.31
C VAL A 22 12.25 -4.40 -4.70
N HIS A 23 12.92 -3.84 -5.72
CA HIS A 23 12.48 -3.94 -7.12
C HIS A 23 12.38 -5.40 -7.59
N GLN A 24 13.36 -6.26 -7.27
CA GLN A 24 13.31 -7.67 -7.63
C GLN A 24 12.19 -8.43 -6.90
N LEU A 25 12.00 -8.18 -5.60
CA LEU A 25 10.94 -8.78 -4.79
C LEU A 25 9.56 -8.38 -5.33
N LEU A 26 9.32 -7.09 -5.53
CA LEU A 26 8.08 -6.56 -6.08
C LEU A 26 7.80 -7.13 -7.47
N THR A 27 8.78 -7.12 -8.37
CA THR A 27 8.63 -7.67 -9.72
C THR A 27 8.27 -9.16 -9.70
N ARG A 28 8.89 -9.94 -8.81
CA ARG A 28 8.59 -11.38 -8.69
C ARG A 28 7.18 -11.60 -8.15
N TYR A 29 6.80 -10.87 -7.11
CA TYR A 29 5.48 -10.96 -6.49
C TYR A 29 4.38 -10.56 -7.46
N LEU A 30 4.51 -9.43 -8.16
CA LEU A 30 3.47 -8.93 -9.06
C LEU A 30 3.20 -9.85 -10.25
N LYS A 31 4.15 -10.70 -10.67
CA LYS A 31 3.96 -11.64 -11.79
C LYS A 31 2.86 -12.68 -11.59
N GLN A 32 2.40 -12.91 -10.36
CA GLN A 32 1.32 -13.86 -10.10
C GLN A 32 -0.09 -13.31 -10.39
N PHE A 33 -0.22 -12.00 -10.64
CA PHE A 33 -1.48 -11.32 -10.85
C PHE A 33 -1.70 -10.92 -12.31
N HIS A 34 -2.95 -10.58 -12.68
CA HIS A 34 -3.34 -10.39 -14.08
C HIS A 34 -3.15 -8.93 -14.55
N LEU A 35 -3.47 -7.96 -13.68
CA LEU A 35 -3.30 -6.54 -13.97
C LEU A 35 -2.27 -5.94 -13.02
N THR A 36 -1.05 -5.75 -13.53
CA THR A 36 0.08 -5.29 -12.73
C THR A 36 0.86 -4.15 -13.38
N PRO A 37 1.31 -3.16 -12.58
CA PRO A 37 2.32 -2.22 -13.05
C PRO A 37 3.66 -2.93 -13.18
N VAL A 38 4.34 -2.70 -14.29
CA VAL A 38 5.76 -3.04 -14.44
C VAL A 38 6.52 -1.78 -14.07
N MET A 39 7.35 -1.85 -13.03
CA MET A 39 8.12 -0.70 -12.55
C MET A 39 9.60 -0.87 -12.86
N SER A 40 10.26 0.21 -13.24
CA SER A 40 11.72 0.30 -13.25
C SER A 40 12.29 0.47 -11.84
N GLN A 41 13.60 0.39 -11.70
CA GLN A 41 14.25 0.64 -10.41
C GLN A 41 14.10 2.10 -9.97
N GLU A 42 14.10 3.04 -10.91
CA GLU A 42 13.86 4.46 -10.66
C GLU A 42 12.43 4.72 -10.20
N GLU A 43 11.45 4.03 -10.78
CA GLU A 43 10.07 4.08 -10.33
C GLU A 43 9.93 3.48 -8.92
N VAL A 44 10.62 2.38 -8.63
CA VAL A 44 10.66 1.82 -7.26
C VAL A 44 11.28 2.80 -6.27
N GLU A 45 12.38 3.49 -6.63
CA GLU A 45 12.93 4.55 -5.77
C GLU A 45 11.89 5.66 -5.55
N HIS A 46 11.23 6.13 -6.62
CA HIS A 46 10.25 7.20 -6.53
C HIS A 46 9.06 6.86 -5.63
N TRP A 47 8.50 5.66 -5.76
CA TRP A 47 7.27 5.27 -5.07
C TRP A 47 7.49 4.68 -3.68
N PHE A 48 8.67 4.10 -3.40
CA PHE A 48 8.90 3.36 -2.15
C PHE A 48 9.99 3.95 -1.26
N TYR A 49 10.88 4.81 -1.76
CA TYR A 49 11.89 5.39 -0.89
C TYR A 49 11.25 6.26 0.20
N PRO A 50 11.49 6.00 1.50
CA PRO A 50 10.75 6.67 2.57
C PRO A 50 10.88 8.19 2.52
N GLN A 51 9.73 8.87 2.58
CA GLN A 51 9.61 10.32 2.64
C GLN A 51 8.61 10.70 3.73
N GLU A 52 9.06 11.52 4.68
CA GLU A 52 8.28 11.89 5.84
C GLU A 52 6.93 12.52 5.45
N ASN A 53 5.83 12.03 6.03
CA ASN A 53 4.46 12.45 5.73
C ASN A 53 4.01 12.23 4.28
N ILE A 54 4.71 11.40 3.51
CA ILE A 54 4.33 11.00 2.14
C ILE A 54 4.22 9.48 2.07
N ILE A 55 5.34 8.76 2.18
CA ILE A 55 5.40 7.30 2.08
C ILE A 55 6.35 6.75 3.14
N ASP A 56 5.89 5.72 3.84
CA ASP A 56 6.66 4.95 4.78
C ASP A 56 6.87 3.53 4.22
N THR A 57 8.13 3.11 4.09
CA THR A 57 8.50 1.77 3.63
C THR A 57 9.51 1.15 4.57
N PHE A 58 9.26 -0.11 4.94
CA PHE A 58 10.11 -0.88 5.84
C PHE A 58 10.45 -2.21 5.19
N VAL A 59 11.68 -2.66 5.39
CA VAL A 59 12.19 -3.95 4.91
C VAL A 59 12.45 -4.88 6.09
N VAL A 60 12.34 -6.18 5.86
CA VAL A 60 12.75 -7.22 6.80
C VAL A 60 14.05 -7.82 6.30
N GLU A 61 15.10 -7.69 7.11
CA GLU A 61 16.41 -8.27 6.86
C GLU A 61 16.59 -9.55 7.68
N ASN A 62 16.92 -10.66 7.01
CA ASN A 62 17.15 -11.93 7.68
C ASN A 62 18.52 -11.96 8.40
N SER A 63 18.81 -13.06 9.10
CA SER A 63 20.09 -13.24 9.82
C SER A 63 21.34 -13.24 8.93
N ASN A 64 21.19 -13.43 7.62
CA ASN A 64 22.28 -13.42 6.63
C ASN A 64 22.51 -12.02 6.04
N GLY A 65 21.71 -11.03 6.43
CA GLY A 65 21.77 -9.66 5.90
C GLY A 65 21.01 -9.46 4.58
N GLU A 66 20.13 -10.39 4.21
CA GLU A 66 19.35 -10.31 2.97
C GLU A 66 17.95 -9.78 3.25
N VAL A 67 17.47 -8.85 2.42
CA VAL A 67 16.09 -8.36 2.49
C VAL A 67 15.14 -9.40 1.87
N THR A 68 14.16 -9.84 2.66
CA THR A 68 13.24 -10.94 2.29
C THR A 68 11.81 -10.45 2.07
N ASP A 69 11.39 -9.45 2.84
CA ASP A 69 10.03 -8.93 2.88
C ASP A 69 10.07 -7.40 2.94
N PHE A 70 9.00 -6.75 2.50
CA PHE A 70 8.81 -5.32 2.77
C PHE A 70 7.33 -4.97 2.88
N LEU A 71 7.05 -3.91 3.62
CA LEU A 71 5.72 -3.32 3.77
C LEU A 71 5.78 -1.83 3.46
N SER A 72 4.69 -1.26 2.96
CA SER A 72 4.61 0.16 2.68
C SER A 72 3.20 0.73 2.88
N PHE A 73 3.14 1.98 3.33
CA PHE A 73 1.90 2.75 3.46
C PHE A 73 2.15 4.24 3.25
N TYR A 74 1.22 4.93 2.58
CA TYR A 74 1.30 6.36 2.30
C TYR A 74 0.37 7.17 3.21
N THR A 75 0.74 8.43 3.41
CA THR A 75 -0.04 9.39 4.19
C THR A 75 -1.02 10.11 3.29
N LEU A 76 -2.32 10.06 3.63
CA LEU A 76 -3.31 10.93 3.01
C LEU A 76 -3.92 11.85 4.07
N PRO A 77 -3.51 13.13 4.13
CA PRO A 77 -4.06 14.06 5.10
C PRO A 77 -5.52 14.39 4.74
N SER A 78 -6.43 14.21 5.70
CA SER A 78 -7.84 14.58 5.54
C SER A 78 -8.21 15.71 6.51
N THR A 79 -8.84 16.75 5.98
CA THR A 79 -9.38 17.85 6.80
C THR A 79 -10.75 17.45 7.34
N ILE A 80 -10.95 17.53 8.65
CA ILE A 80 -12.26 17.28 9.26
C ILE A 80 -13.05 18.59 9.22
N MET A 81 -14.11 18.63 8.43
CA MET A 81 -15.00 19.80 8.37
C MET A 81 -16.04 19.74 9.49
N ASN A 82 -16.26 20.86 10.18
CA ASN A 82 -17.35 21.07 11.14
C ASN A 82 -17.37 20.16 12.39
N HIS A 83 -16.23 19.62 12.84
CA HIS A 83 -16.15 18.92 14.14
C HIS A 83 -15.65 19.88 15.25
N PRO A 84 -16.30 19.92 16.43
CA PRO A 84 -16.00 20.91 17.48
C PRO A 84 -14.60 20.76 18.11
N THR A 85 -14.01 19.56 18.07
CA THR A 85 -12.75 19.23 18.78
C THR A 85 -11.61 18.71 17.91
N HIS A 86 -11.88 18.16 16.72
CA HIS A 86 -10.85 17.51 15.88
C HIS A 86 -10.85 18.19 14.51
N LYS A 87 -9.67 18.62 14.04
CA LYS A 87 -9.53 19.42 12.80
C LYS A 87 -8.90 18.65 11.64
N SER A 88 -8.22 17.56 11.93
CA SER A 88 -7.49 16.75 10.95
C SER A 88 -7.53 15.29 11.35
N LEU A 89 -7.60 14.43 10.34
CA LEU A 89 -7.43 12.98 10.46
C LEU A 89 -6.15 12.61 9.70
N LYS A 90 -5.18 11.99 10.38
CA LYS A 90 -3.98 11.45 9.78
C LYS A 90 -4.22 9.97 9.45
N ALA A 91 -4.54 9.70 8.19
CA ALA A 91 -4.83 8.36 7.70
C ALA A 91 -3.62 7.77 6.96
N ALA A 92 -3.28 6.52 7.30
CA ALA A 92 -2.31 5.71 6.57
C ALA A 92 -3.06 4.81 5.59
N TYR A 93 -2.59 4.71 4.35
CA TYR A 93 -3.15 3.81 3.34
C TYR A 93 -2.10 2.78 2.93
N SER A 94 -2.43 1.50 3.13
CA SER A 94 -1.63 0.36 2.68
C SER A 94 -1.34 0.47 1.19
N PHE A 95 -0.08 0.31 0.82
CA PHE A 95 0.38 0.38 -0.56
C PHE A 95 0.71 -1.03 -1.09
N TYR A 96 1.98 -1.36 -1.32
CA TYR A 96 2.39 -2.74 -1.62
C TYR A 96 3.10 -3.38 -0.44
N ASN A 97 2.75 -4.64 -0.18
CA ASN A 97 3.39 -5.46 0.83
C ASN A 97 3.79 -6.77 0.18
N VAL A 98 5.08 -7.10 0.24
CA VAL A 98 5.64 -8.33 -0.32
C VAL A 98 6.21 -9.15 0.80
N HIS A 99 5.78 -10.40 0.88
CA HIS A 99 6.22 -11.33 1.90
C HIS A 99 6.66 -12.66 1.27
N THR A 100 7.72 -13.25 1.83
CA THR A 100 8.36 -14.50 1.43
C THR A 100 8.67 -15.38 2.63
N GLN A 101 9.24 -14.82 3.71
CA GLN A 101 9.60 -15.56 4.92
C GLN A 101 8.67 -15.19 6.09
N THR A 102 8.30 -13.92 6.19
CA THR A 102 7.41 -13.43 7.23
C THR A 102 5.95 -13.73 6.84
N PRO A 103 5.11 -14.31 7.71
CA PRO A 103 3.68 -14.44 7.44
C PRO A 103 3.05 -13.06 7.20
N LEU A 104 2.24 -12.91 6.14
CA LEU A 104 1.61 -11.62 5.82
C LEU A 104 0.80 -11.03 6.98
N LEU A 105 0.16 -11.88 7.79
CA LEU A 105 -0.58 -11.45 8.97
C LEU A 105 0.30 -10.73 9.99
N ASP A 106 1.50 -11.25 10.23
CA ASP A 106 2.45 -10.68 11.19
C ASP A 106 3.07 -9.40 10.62
N LEU A 107 3.43 -9.41 9.33
CA LEU A 107 3.95 -8.23 8.63
C LEU A 107 2.95 -7.07 8.66
N MET A 108 1.67 -7.35 8.39
CA MET A 108 0.61 -6.34 8.45
C MET A 108 0.27 -5.92 9.88
N SER A 109 0.37 -6.82 10.87
CA SER A 109 0.26 -6.42 12.28
C SER A 109 1.36 -5.40 12.66
N ASP A 110 2.59 -5.60 12.19
CA ASP A 110 3.69 -4.67 12.44
C ASP A 110 3.47 -3.35 11.70
N ALA A 111 2.89 -3.35 10.50
CA ALA A 111 2.50 -2.13 9.78
C ALA A 111 1.53 -1.27 10.61
N LEU A 112 0.56 -1.89 11.29
CA LEU A 112 -0.39 -1.19 12.17
C LEU A 112 0.30 -0.59 13.40
N VAL A 113 1.24 -1.32 14.00
CA VAL A 113 2.04 -0.82 15.13
C VAL A 113 2.89 0.37 14.69
N LEU A 114 3.57 0.27 13.54
CA LEU A 114 4.38 1.35 12.97
C LEU A 114 3.53 2.60 12.67
N ALA A 115 2.34 2.43 12.11
CA ALA A 115 1.41 3.54 11.87
C ALA A 115 0.97 4.20 13.19
N LYS A 116 0.61 3.42 14.21
CA LYS A 116 0.25 3.98 15.53
C LYS A 116 1.43 4.72 16.17
N MET A 117 2.65 4.19 16.07
CA MET A 117 3.86 4.85 16.56
C MET A 117 4.15 6.18 15.83
N LYS A 118 3.79 6.28 14.56
CA LYS A 118 3.90 7.51 13.74
C LYS A 118 2.72 8.48 13.89
N GLY A 119 1.81 8.19 14.82
CA GLY A 119 0.67 9.05 15.15
C GLY A 119 -0.42 9.07 14.08
N PHE A 120 -0.57 7.98 13.31
CA PHE A 120 -1.74 7.81 12.47
C PHE A 120 -2.95 7.43 13.33
N ASP A 121 -4.11 7.95 12.94
CA ASP A 121 -5.38 7.72 13.63
C ASP A 121 -6.09 6.46 13.10
N VAL A 122 -5.92 6.20 11.80
CA VAL A 122 -6.58 5.10 11.09
C VAL A 122 -5.64 4.49 10.05
N PHE A 123 -5.76 3.17 9.87
CA PHE A 123 -5.08 2.44 8.81
C PHE A 123 -6.08 1.87 7.81
N ASN A 124 -5.81 2.14 6.54
CA ASN A 124 -6.71 1.94 5.41
C ASN A 124 -6.12 0.87 4.49
N ALA A 125 -6.90 -0.11 4.08
CA ALA A 125 -6.46 -1.11 3.12
C ALA A 125 -7.56 -1.43 2.09
N LEU A 126 -7.17 -1.72 0.86
CA LEU A 126 -8.08 -2.23 -0.18
C LEU A 126 -8.09 -3.76 -0.14
N ASP A 127 -9.17 -4.40 -0.59
CA ASP A 127 -9.29 -5.87 -0.67
C ASP A 127 -8.63 -6.47 -1.93
N LEU A 128 -7.57 -5.84 -2.40
CA LEU A 128 -6.74 -6.26 -3.52
C LEU A 128 -5.77 -7.37 -3.12
N MET A 129 -5.23 -8.07 -4.13
CA MET A 129 -4.19 -9.07 -3.95
C MET A 129 -4.59 -10.12 -2.90
N GLU A 130 -3.73 -10.37 -1.91
CA GLU A 130 -3.93 -11.33 -0.83
C GLU A 130 -4.45 -10.66 0.45
N ASN A 131 -4.84 -9.37 0.40
CA ASN A 131 -5.13 -8.59 1.60
C ASN A 131 -6.28 -9.19 2.43
N LYS A 132 -7.27 -9.82 1.78
CA LYS A 132 -8.39 -10.51 2.44
C LYS A 132 -7.95 -11.50 3.53
N THR A 133 -6.75 -12.06 3.41
CA THR A 133 -6.21 -13.03 4.39
C THR A 133 -5.92 -12.43 5.77
N PHE A 134 -5.68 -11.12 5.87
CA PHE A 134 -5.40 -10.42 7.12
C PHE A 134 -6.52 -9.47 7.57
N LEU A 135 -7.36 -8.96 6.67
CA LEU A 135 -8.36 -7.92 6.98
C LEU A 135 -9.27 -8.32 8.15
N GLU A 136 -9.91 -9.50 8.07
CA GLU A 136 -10.80 -9.99 9.13
C GLU A 136 -10.01 -10.27 10.43
N LYS A 137 -8.84 -10.90 10.32
CA LYS A 137 -8.02 -11.30 11.47
C LYS A 137 -7.47 -10.12 12.25
N LEU A 138 -7.12 -9.03 11.57
CA LEU A 138 -6.64 -7.78 12.15
C LEU A 138 -7.79 -6.80 12.46
N LYS A 139 -9.05 -7.27 12.40
CA LYS A 139 -10.25 -6.52 12.80
C LYS A 139 -10.55 -5.30 11.95
N PHE A 140 -10.12 -5.28 10.69
CA PHE A 140 -10.53 -4.24 9.78
C PHE A 140 -12.06 -4.31 9.55
N GLY A 141 -12.72 -3.15 9.66
CA GLY A 141 -14.13 -3.00 9.30
C GLY A 141 -14.29 -2.66 7.82
N ILE A 142 -15.36 -3.13 7.18
CA ILE A 142 -15.71 -2.79 5.80
C ILE A 142 -16.13 -1.32 5.74
N GLY A 143 -15.55 -0.56 4.80
CA GLY A 143 -15.95 0.82 4.50
C GLY A 143 -17.27 0.91 3.72
N ASP A 144 -17.72 2.13 3.42
CA ASP A 144 -19.00 2.39 2.75
C ASP A 144 -18.90 2.69 1.24
N GLY A 145 -17.70 2.97 0.73
CA GLY A 145 -17.46 3.30 -0.67
C GLY A 145 -16.87 2.14 -1.45
N ASN A 146 -17.09 2.08 -2.78
CA ASN A 146 -16.49 1.05 -3.65
C ASN A 146 -15.45 1.61 -4.64
N LEU A 147 -14.30 0.95 -4.81
CA LEU A 147 -13.30 1.29 -5.82
C LEU A 147 -13.44 0.39 -7.05
N GLN A 148 -13.72 1.02 -8.20
CA GLN A 148 -13.92 0.32 -9.47
C GLN A 148 -12.77 0.62 -10.45
N TYR A 149 -12.27 -0.41 -11.13
CA TYR A 149 -11.19 -0.30 -12.11
C TYR A 149 -11.74 -0.32 -13.53
N TYR A 150 -11.37 0.68 -14.33
CA TYR A 150 -11.73 0.79 -15.74
C TYR A 150 -10.49 0.96 -16.60
N LEU A 151 -10.41 0.21 -17.71
CA LEU A 151 -9.35 0.35 -18.69
C LEU A 151 -9.89 1.08 -19.92
N TYR A 152 -9.26 2.20 -20.29
CA TYR A 152 -9.61 2.94 -21.49
C TYR A 152 -9.03 2.26 -22.74
N ASN A 153 -9.85 2.10 -23.79
CA ASN A 153 -9.46 1.53 -25.08
C ASN A 153 -8.81 0.13 -24.98
N TRP A 154 -9.20 -0.66 -23.97
CA TRP A 154 -8.71 -2.01 -23.77
C TRP A 154 -9.85 -2.96 -23.42
N LYS A 155 -9.98 -4.05 -24.18
CA LYS A 155 -10.97 -5.10 -23.92
C LYS A 155 -10.32 -6.22 -23.13
N CYS A 156 -10.88 -6.54 -21.97
CA CYS A 156 -10.46 -7.68 -21.16
C CYS A 156 -11.66 -8.39 -20.51
N PRO A 157 -11.52 -9.65 -20.10
CA PRO A 157 -12.49 -10.28 -19.20
C PRO A 157 -12.60 -9.54 -17.87
N SER A 158 -13.72 -9.71 -17.18
CA SER A 158 -13.85 -9.27 -15.78
C SER A 158 -12.85 -10.02 -14.89
N MET A 159 -12.30 -9.32 -13.91
CA MET A 159 -11.32 -9.84 -12.96
C MET A 159 -11.82 -9.61 -11.53
N GLY A 160 -11.58 -10.58 -10.64
CA GLY A 160 -11.78 -10.37 -9.20
C GLY A 160 -10.69 -9.47 -8.61
N ALA A 161 -10.97 -8.86 -7.46
CA ALA A 161 -10.05 -7.97 -6.76
C ALA A 161 -8.70 -8.65 -6.44
N GLU A 162 -8.71 -9.97 -6.22
CA GLU A 162 -7.53 -10.79 -5.96
C GLU A 162 -6.57 -10.88 -7.16
N LYS A 163 -6.99 -10.45 -8.36
CA LYS A 163 -6.18 -10.47 -9.60
C LYS A 163 -5.65 -9.09 -9.99
N VAL A 164 -6.05 -8.04 -9.28
CA VAL A 164 -5.70 -6.64 -9.54
C VAL A 164 -4.67 -6.19 -8.51
N THR A 165 -3.63 -5.50 -8.97
CA THR A 165 -2.57 -5.01 -8.09
C THR A 165 -2.37 -3.50 -8.17
N ALA A 166 -3.09 -2.79 -9.05
CA ALA A 166 -2.94 -1.34 -9.20
C ALA A 166 -3.50 -0.62 -7.98
N VAL A 167 -2.66 -0.09 -7.09
CA VAL A 167 -3.12 0.72 -5.94
C VAL A 167 -3.39 2.15 -6.41
N GLY A 168 -4.49 2.76 -5.95
CA GLY A 168 -5.18 3.91 -6.57
C GLY A 168 -4.38 5.19 -6.89
N GLU A 169 -3.14 5.34 -6.44
CA GLU A 169 -2.28 6.50 -6.76
C GLU A 169 -1.38 6.29 -8.00
N HIS A 170 -1.10 5.04 -8.40
CA HIS A 170 -0.29 4.75 -9.60
C HIS A 170 -0.89 5.32 -10.89
N LEU A 171 -2.19 5.62 -10.89
CA LEU A 171 -2.93 6.07 -12.06
C LEU A 171 -2.95 7.60 -12.24
N LYS A 172 -2.44 8.38 -11.27
CA LYS A 172 -2.52 9.86 -11.30
C LYS A 172 -1.27 10.55 -11.86
N VAL A 173 -0.11 9.91 -11.86
CA VAL A 173 1.17 10.52 -12.26
C VAL A 173 1.64 9.94 -13.60
N TRP A 174 0.93 10.24 -14.69
CA TRP A 174 1.45 9.98 -16.04
C TRP A 174 1.19 11.12 -17.02
N PRO A 175 1.99 12.22 -17.00
CA PRO A 175 2.02 13.13 -18.15
C PRO A 175 3.29 13.08 -19.02
N SER A 176 4.36 12.34 -18.69
CA SER A 176 5.58 12.48 -19.48
C SER A 176 6.58 11.32 -19.38
N LEU A 177 6.48 10.34 -20.28
CA LEU A 177 7.57 9.91 -21.17
C LEU A 177 7.01 8.94 -22.23
N HIS A 178 7.53 9.01 -23.45
CA HIS A 178 6.96 8.40 -24.64
C HIS A 178 7.12 6.87 -24.76
N HIS A 179 6.10 6.29 -25.40
CA HIS A 179 6.06 5.06 -26.21
C HIS A 179 5.83 3.70 -25.53
N ARG A 180 4.54 3.30 -25.66
CA ARG A 180 3.88 1.99 -25.56
C ARG A 180 3.10 1.77 -24.25
N TYR A 181 1.79 1.58 -24.43
CA TYR A 181 0.74 1.26 -23.46
C TYR A 181 0.29 2.43 -22.55
N SER A 182 -0.50 3.33 -23.14
CA SER A 182 -1.22 4.36 -22.39
C SER A 182 -2.42 3.76 -21.65
N LEU A 183 -2.30 3.53 -20.35
CA LEU A 183 -3.45 3.37 -19.45
C LEU A 183 -3.92 4.77 -19.03
N LEU A 184 -4.88 5.32 -19.77
CA LEU A 184 -5.57 6.55 -19.36
C LEU A 184 -6.70 6.16 -18.40
N ALA A 185 -6.48 6.30 -17.09
CA ALA A 185 -7.58 6.39 -16.14
C ALA A 185 -8.06 7.85 -16.14
N LEU A 186 -9.24 8.08 -16.72
CA LEU A 186 -9.86 9.40 -16.73
C LEU A 186 -10.14 9.84 -15.30
N GLY A 187 -9.54 10.96 -14.92
CA GLY A 187 -9.83 11.66 -13.67
C GLY A 187 -11.29 12.07 -13.63
N PHE A 188 -11.99 11.62 -12.60
CA PHE A 188 -13.23 12.24 -12.16
C PHE A 188 -13.02 12.80 -10.76
N TRP A 189 -13.20 14.11 -10.65
CA TRP A 189 -13.51 14.80 -9.41
C TRP A 189 -14.87 14.31 -8.92
N ILE A 190 -14.86 13.22 -8.18
CA ILE A 190 -15.96 12.76 -7.34
C ILE A 190 -15.29 12.44 -6.00
N PRO A 191 -15.84 12.84 -4.85
CA PRO A 191 -15.33 12.36 -3.57
C PRO A 191 -15.52 10.83 -3.54
N MET A 192 -14.52 10.11 -4.03
CA MET A 192 -14.47 8.66 -3.98
C MET A 192 -14.19 8.32 -2.52
N PHE A 193 -15.27 8.02 -1.81
CA PHE A 193 -15.22 7.04 -0.73
C PHE A 193 -14.63 5.77 -1.36
N LEU A 194 -13.35 5.55 -1.11
CA LEU A 194 -12.62 4.34 -1.52
C LEU A 194 -13.12 3.17 -0.66
N ASP A 195 -13.09 1.93 -1.19
CA ASP A 195 -13.24 0.69 -0.42
C ASP A 195 -12.12 0.57 0.60
N VAL A 196 -12.27 1.29 1.70
CA VAL A 196 -11.27 1.36 2.73
C VAL A 196 -11.74 0.44 3.83
N TYR A 197 -11.07 -0.69 3.95
CA TYR A 197 -11.07 -1.40 5.20
C TYR A 197 -10.41 -0.50 6.24
N LEU A 198 -11.16 -0.14 7.28
CA LEU A 198 -10.75 0.82 8.31
C LEU A 198 -10.40 0.08 9.59
N LEU A 199 -9.25 0.40 10.15
CA LEU A 199 -8.92 0.03 11.52
C LEU A 199 -8.54 1.29 12.32
N PRO A 200 -9.41 1.76 13.24
CA PRO A 200 -9.05 2.80 14.19
C PRO A 200 -7.86 2.32 15.03
N LEU A 201 -6.84 3.17 15.17
CA LEU A 201 -5.63 2.81 15.89
C LEU A 201 -5.68 3.23 17.36
N ASP A 202 -6.78 3.79 17.84
CA ASP A 202 -6.99 4.33 19.21
C ASP A 202 -6.70 3.34 20.35
#